data_AF-A0A7W1VSD7-F1
#
_entry.id   AF-A0A7W1VSD7-F1
#
_cell.length_a   1.000
_cell.length_b   1.000
_cell.length_c   1.000
_cell.angle_alpha   90.00
_cell.angle_beta   90.00
_cell.angle_gamma   90.00
#
_symmetry.space_group_name_H-M   'P 1'
#
loop_
_entity.id
_entity.type
_entity.pdbx_description
1 polymer ?
#
loop_
_entity_poly.entity_id
_entity_poly.type
_entity_poly.pdbx_seq_one_letter_code
_entity_poly.pdbx_strand_id
1 'polypeptide(L)' 'MKPTHTTEPRTFRIVRFYHPSVSRRPRTIKTGLTEAEAQAHCGREDTRRKGLYFDGYDNMKGTKP' A
#
# COMPACT_ATOMS: atom_id res chain seq x y z
N MET A 1 -6.01 -21.69 20.09
CA MET A 1 -5.34 -20.60 19.35
C MET A 1 -6.42 -19.64 18.88
N LYS A 2 -6.40 -18.36 19.27
CA LYS A 2 -7.45 -17.39 18.89
C LYS A 2 -7.01 -16.62 17.65
N PRO A 3 -7.72 -16.70 16.51
CA PRO A 3 -7.71 -15.63 15.54
C PRO A 3 -8.98 -14.80 15.78
N THR A 4 -8.90 -13.76 16.61
CA THR A 4 -9.95 -12.74 16.67
C THR A 4 -9.44 -11.49 15.98
N HIS A 5 -9.40 -11.53 14.64
CA HIS A 5 -9.42 -10.32 13.83
C HIS A 5 -10.79 -10.30 13.16
N THR A 6 -11.71 -9.53 13.75
CA THR A 6 -12.95 -9.14 13.10
C THR A 6 -12.58 -8.28 11.89
N THR A 7 -12.65 -8.89 10.72
CA THR A 7 -12.34 -8.30 9.42
C THR A 7 -13.49 -7.40 9.00
N GLU A 8 -13.48 -6.13 9.43
CA GLU A 8 -14.02 -5.10 8.54
C GLU A 8 -13.29 -5.23 7.20
N PRO A 9 -13.94 -5.09 6.03
CA PRO A 9 -13.25 -5.07 4.75
C PRO A 9 -12.39 -3.80 4.70
N ARG A 10 -11.20 -3.87 5.32
CA ARG A 10 -10.18 -2.84 5.25
C ARG A 10 -9.74 -2.81 3.80
N THR A 11 -10.16 -1.77 3.10
CA THR A 11 -9.67 -1.52 1.76
C THR A 11 -8.30 -0.87 1.87
N PHE A 12 -7.36 -1.38 1.08
CA PHE A 12 -5.99 -0.90 1.04
C PHE A 12 -5.78 -0.04 -0.20
N ARG A 13 -4.75 0.81 -0.11
CA ARG A 13 -4.25 1.61 -1.24
C ARG A 13 -2.76 1.40 -1.40
N ILE A 14 -2.29 1.49 -2.64
CA ILE A 14 -0.87 1.57 -2.97
C ILE A 14 -0.45 3.03 -3.00
N VAL A 15 0.64 3.35 -2.32
CA VAL A 15 1.28 4.65 -2.31
C VAL A 15 2.70 4.50 -2.84
N ARG A 16 3.05 5.26 -3.89
CA ARG A 16 4.43 5.38 -4.37
C ARG A 16 5.16 6.40 -3.53
N PHE A 17 6.18 5.97 -2.81
CA PHE A 17 7.10 6.82 -2.07
C PHE A 17 8.32 7.10 -2.93
N TYR A 18 8.75 8.35 -2.97
CA TYR A 18 9.93 8.77 -3.71
C TYR A 18 11.10 8.98 -2.76
N HIS A 19 12.31 8.71 -3.25
CA HIS A 19 13.53 9.06 -2.56
C HIS A 19 13.62 10.60 -2.38
N PRO A 20 14.16 11.12 -1.27
CA PRO A 20 14.24 12.55 -1.01
C PRO A 20 14.92 13.37 -2.13
N SER A 21 15.87 12.76 -2.85
CA SER A 21 16.57 13.40 -3.98
C SER A 21 15.68 13.70 -5.19
N VAL A 22 14.50 13.07 -5.30
CA VAL A 22 13.62 13.21 -6.47
C VAL A 22 12.69 14.41 -6.33
N SER A 23 12.65 15.08 -5.17
CA SER A 23 11.80 16.26 -4.89
C SER A 23 10.33 16.09 -5.31
N ARG A 24 9.80 14.87 -5.16
CA ARG A 24 8.41 14.51 -5.47
C ARG A 24 7.68 14.05 -4.21
N ARG A 25 6.43 14.49 -4.08
CA ARG A 25 5.55 14.03 -2.99
C ARG A 25 5.07 12.60 -3.25
N PRO A 26 4.85 11.79 -2.21
CA PRO A 26 4.20 10.50 -2.34
C PRO A 26 2.85 10.61 -3.04
N ARG A 27 2.46 9.60 -3.80
CA ARG A 27 1.16 9.58 -4.51
C ARG A 27 0.47 8.23 -4.42
N THR A 28 -0.85 8.26 -4.32
CA THR A 28 -1.68 7.05 -4.44
C THR A 28 -1.68 6.56 -5.88
N ILE A 29 -1.43 5.27 -6.09
CA ILE A 29 -1.40 4.61 -7.40
C ILE A 29 -2.65 3.78 -7.63
N LYS A 30 -3.14 3.11 -6.57
CA LYS A 30 -4.30 2.22 -6.62
C LYS A 30 -5.02 2.24 -5.28
N THR A 31 -6.33 2.06 -5.28
CA THR A 31 -7.20 2.02 -4.09
C THR A 31 -8.16 0.84 -4.18
N GLY A 32 -8.88 0.54 -3.10
CA GLY A 32 -9.90 -0.51 -3.10
C GLY A 32 -9.34 -1.92 -3.16
N LEU A 33 -8.07 -2.10 -2.78
CA LEU A 33 -7.41 -3.40 -2.77
C LEU A 33 -7.76 -4.20 -1.52
N THR A 34 -7.74 -5.52 -1.65
CA THR A 34 -7.55 -6.41 -0.50
C THR A 34 -6.13 -6.33 0.02
N GLU A 35 -5.90 -6.80 1.26
CA GLU A 35 -4.54 -6.87 1.82
C GLU A 35 -3.62 -7.74 0.96
N ALA A 36 -4.11 -8.90 0.50
CA ALA A 36 -3.36 -9.83 -0.32
C ALA A 36 -2.94 -9.21 -1.66
N GLU A 37 -3.84 -8.49 -2.33
CA GLU A 37 -3.49 -7.77 -3.56
C GLU A 37 -2.47 -6.66 -3.32
N ALA A 38 -2.58 -5.96 -2.19
CA ALA A 38 -1.65 -4.91 -1.82
C ALA A 38 -0.24 -5.46 -1.51
N GLN A 39 -0.16 -6.57 -0.78
CA GLN A 39 1.08 -7.30 -0.51
C GLN A 39 1.70 -7.83 -1.82
N ALA A 40 0.90 -8.46 -2.68
CA ALA A 40 1.35 -8.96 -3.97
C ALA A 40 1.92 -7.84 -4.86
N HIS A 41 1.30 -6.66 -4.86
CA HIS A 41 1.81 -5.49 -5.59
C HIS A 41 3.19 -5.06 -5.08
N CYS A 42 3.34 -4.88 -3.77
CA CYS A 42 4.59 -4.42 -3.18
C CYS A 42 5.73 -5.46 -3.23
N GLY A 43 5.41 -6.74 -3.41
CA GLY A 43 6.39 -7.81 -3.59
C GLY A 43 7.04 -7.86 -4.98
N ARG A 44 6.47 -7.17 -5.98
CA ARG A 44 6.99 -7.20 -7.35
C ARG A 44 8.23 -6.31 -7.50
N GLU A 45 9.15 -6.72 -8.37
CA GLU A 45 10.36 -5.94 -8.60
C GLU A 45 10.11 -4.66 -9.43
N ASP A 46 9.07 -4.64 -10.26
CA ASP A 46 8.70 -3.49 -11.12
C ASP A 46 7.99 -2.36 -10.35
N THR A 47 7.58 -2.62 -9.11
CA THR A 47 6.93 -1.64 -8.23
C THR A 47 7.94 -0.87 -7.38
N ARG A 48 9.24 -1.08 -7.61
CA ARG A 48 10.34 -0.29 -7.05
C ARG A 48 11.38 0.04 -8.11
N ARG A 49 12.07 1.16 -7.91
CA ARG A 49 13.29 1.51 -8.63
C ARG A 49 14.35 1.96 -7.63
N LYS A 50 15.44 1.20 -7.56
CA LYS A 50 16.53 1.43 -6.60
C LYS A 50 16.99 2.89 -6.64
N GLY A 51 17.01 3.54 -5.47
CA GLY A 51 17.43 4.93 -5.32
C GLY A 51 16.43 5.99 -5.79
N LEU A 52 15.24 5.61 -6.29
CA LEU A 52 14.28 6.57 -6.87
C LEU A 52 12.89 6.48 -6.25
N TYR A 53 12.27 5.30 -6.22
CA TYR A 53 10.95 5.12 -5.61
C TYR A 53 10.72 3.68 -5.17
N PHE A 54 9.76 3.49 -4.28
CA PHE A 54 9.18 2.19 -3.97
C PHE A 54 7.67 2.34 -3.76
N ASP A 55 6.92 1.32 -4.11
CA ASP A 55 5.49 1.24 -3.82
C ASP A 55 5.30 0.55 -2.47
N GLY A 56 4.60 1.21 -1.54
CA GLY A 56 4.10 0.64 -0.28
C GLY A 56 2.58 0.62 -0.27
N TYR A 57 1.98 0.04 0.77
CA TYR A 57 0.52 0.05 0.94
C TYR A 57 0.10 0.53 2.33
N ASP A 58 -1.09 1.12 2.40
CA ASP A 58 -1.67 1.68 3.62
C ASP A 58 -3.18 1.37 3.68
N ASN A 59 -3.75 1.32 4.89
CA ASN A 59 -5.17 1.11 5.07
C ASN A 59 -5.94 2.42 4.80
N MET A 60 -7.00 2.34 3.99
CA MET A 60 -7.90 3.47 3.85
C MET A 60 -8.78 3.52 5.09
N LYS A 61 -8.40 4.33 6.09
CA LYS A 61 -9.26 4.63 7.23
C LYS A 61 -10.52 5.35 6.72
N GLY A 62 -11.63 4.62 6.66
CA GLY A 62 -12.89 5.12 6.09
C GLY A 62 -14.10 4.20 6.22
N THR A 63 -13.91 2.89 6.38
CA THR A 63 -14.98 1.98 6.83
C THR A 63 -14.99 1.96 8.35
N LYS A 64 -15.84 2.82 8.94
CA LYS A 64 -16.27 2.66 10.34
C LYS A 64 -17.12 1.37 10.42
N PRO A 65 -17.07 0.63 11.54
CA PRO A 65 -18.11 -0.36 11.85
C PRO A 65 -19.49 0.31 11.94
#